data_AF-A0A368H442-F1
#
_entry.id   AF-A0A368H442-F1
#
_cell.length_a   1.000
_cell.length_b   1.000
_cell.length_c   1.000
_cell.angle_alpha   90.00
_cell.angle_beta   90.00
_cell.angle_gamma   90.00
#
_symmetry.space_group_name_H-M   'P 1'
#
loop_
_entity.id
_entity.type
_entity.pdbx_description
1 polymer ?
#
loop_
_entity_poly.entity_id
_entity_poly.type
_entity_poly.pdbx_seq_one_letter_code
_entity_poly.pdbx_strand_id
1 'polypeptide(L)'
;MCCALSIVFADSIMEAFVNNHFTTKLKVIPVKKLQFPALVFCPKYGDSVHLEPLLLDMRSRVPMIEDDVAYDVIRYLIAGSGIDNVKVDVWDEDYRAKLDSVYKQWRGNRTQLHMFDYVFSQNGYTCQEVGKVPACSSYQL
;
A
#
# COMPACT_ATOMS: atom_id res chain seq x y z
N MET A 1 -28.87 -25.79 3.90
CA MET A 1 -29.15 -25.38 2.51
C MET A 1 -28.72 -23.94 2.17
N CYS A 2 -28.70 -22.98 3.12
CA CYS A 2 -28.29 -21.59 2.80
C CYS A 2 -26.80 -21.43 2.44
N CYS A 3 -25.90 -22.10 3.17
CA CYS A 3 -24.45 -21.95 2.97
C CYS A 3 -23.93 -22.53 1.64
N ALA A 4 -24.55 -23.60 1.12
CA ALA A 4 -24.15 -24.19 -0.15
C ALA A 4 -24.54 -23.27 -1.33
N LEU A 5 -25.71 -22.64 -1.24
CA LEU A 5 -26.16 -21.69 -2.26
C LEU A 5 -25.29 -20.43 -2.29
N SER A 6 -24.88 -19.91 -1.13
CA SER A 6 -24.02 -18.72 -1.08
C SER A 6 -22.65 -18.93 -1.72
N ILE A 7 -22.07 -20.15 -1.60
CA ILE A 7 -20.77 -20.48 -2.22
C ILE A 7 -20.92 -20.51 -3.75
N VAL A 8 -21.95 -21.19 -4.26
CA VAL A 8 -22.20 -21.29 -5.71
C VAL A 8 -22.46 -19.92 -6.34
N PHE A 9 -23.20 -19.04 -5.66
CA PHE A 9 -23.42 -17.67 -6.14
C PHE A 9 -22.14 -16.83 -6.12
N ALA A 10 -21.31 -16.96 -5.08
CA ALA A 10 -20.05 -16.24 -4.99
C ALA A 10 -19.08 -16.67 -6.10
N ASP A 11 -18.94 -17.98 -6.34
CA ASP A 11 -18.08 -18.51 -7.40
C ASP A 11 -18.56 -18.07 -8.78
N SER A 12 -19.87 -18.12 -9.04
CA SER A 12 -20.43 -17.67 -10.31
C SER A 12 -20.23 -16.16 -10.56
N ILE A 13 -20.36 -15.33 -9.53
CA ILE A 13 -20.13 -13.88 -9.65
C ILE A 13 -18.65 -13.59 -9.86
N MET A 14 -17.76 -14.29 -9.16
CA MET A 14 -16.31 -14.13 -9.32
C MET A 14 -15.85 -14.60 -10.69
N GLU A 15 -16.34 -15.74 -11.17
CA GLU A 15 -16.06 -16.25 -12.52
C GLU A 15 -16.61 -15.30 -13.59
N ALA A 16 -17.83 -14.77 -13.41
CA ALA A 16 -18.39 -13.77 -14.32
C ALA A 16 -17.60 -12.45 -14.30
N PHE A 17 -17.07 -12.05 -13.14
CA PHE A 17 -16.25 -10.85 -12.98
C PHE A 17 -14.87 -10.99 -13.65
N VAL A 18 -14.21 -12.14 -13.45
CA VAL A 18 -12.93 -12.48 -14.07
C VAL A 18 -13.07 -12.61 -15.58
N ASN A 19 -14.11 -13.30 -16.06
CA ASN A 19 -14.28 -13.58 -17.48
C ASN A 19 -14.77 -12.37 -18.29
N ASN A 20 -15.60 -11.49 -17.70
CA ASN A 20 -16.19 -10.37 -18.46
C ASN A 20 -15.49 -9.03 -18.25
N HIS A 21 -14.58 -8.91 -17.26
CA HIS A 21 -13.98 -7.65 -16.83
C HIS A 21 -15.03 -6.53 -16.61
N PHE A 22 -14.62 -5.35 -16.10
CA PHE A 22 -15.53 -4.20 -16.09
C PHE A 22 -15.80 -3.76 -17.54
N THR A 23 -16.98 -4.08 -18.07
CA THR A 23 -17.44 -3.51 -19.34
C THR A 23 -17.77 -2.02 -19.11
N THR A 24 -16.79 -1.16 -19.35
CA THR A 24 -16.99 0.30 -19.29
C THR A 24 -17.84 0.73 -20.48
N LYS A 25 -19.10 1.10 -20.24
CA LYS A 25 -19.94 1.74 -21.26
C LYS A 25 -19.39 3.14 -21.58
N LEU A 26 -18.62 3.26 -22.65
CA LEU A 26 -18.13 4.53 -23.16
C LEU A 26 -19.25 5.27 -23.88
N LYS A 27 -19.73 6.38 -23.30
CA LYS A 27 -20.63 7.31 -23.98
C LYS A 27 -19.82 8.52 -24.43
N VAL A 28 -19.51 8.60 -25.71
CA VAL A 28 -18.78 9.74 -26.30
C VAL A 28 -19.78 10.88 -26.53
N ILE A 29 -19.64 11.97 -25.78
CA ILE A 29 -20.41 13.20 -25.96
C ILE A 29 -19.44 14.26 -26.49
N PRO A 30 -19.62 14.77 -27.72
CA PRO A 30 -18.78 15.83 -28.24
C PRO A 30 -19.03 17.14 -27.47
N VAL A 31 -17.98 17.73 -26.92
CA VAL A 31 -18.02 19.01 -26.18
C VAL A 31 -17.03 20.01 -26.79
N LYS A 32 -17.35 21.31 -26.73
CA LYS A 32 -16.53 22.38 -27.35
C LYS A 32 -15.15 22.56 -26.70
N LYS A 33 -15.00 22.17 -25.44
CA LYS A 33 -13.74 22.11 -24.69
C LYS A 33 -13.86 20.96 -23.69
N LEU A 34 -12.93 20.02 -23.74
CA LEU A 34 -12.73 19.08 -22.63
C LEU A 34 -11.89 19.79 -21.56
N GLN A 35 -12.28 19.68 -20.29
CA GLN A 35 -11.30 19.90 -19.23
C GLN A 35 -10.25 18.81 -19.37
N PHE A 36 -8.97 19.17 -19.31
CA PHE A 36 -7.90 18.17 -19.33
C PHE A 36 -8.19 17.14 -18.24
N PRO A 37 -8.21 15.83 -18.57
CA PRO A 37 -8.33 14.83 -17.54
C PRO A 37 -7.16 15.02 -16.59
N ALA A 38 -7.43 15.03 -15.29
CA ALA A 38 -6.37 14.96 -14.29
C ALA A 38 -5.65 13.62 -14.49
N LEU A 39 -4.49 13.68 -15.14
CA LEU A 39 -3.59 12.55 -15.29
C LEU A 39 -2.88 12.37 -13.95
N VAL A 40 -3.41 11.48 -13.12
CA VAL A 40 -2.77 11.09 -11.86
C VAL A 40 -1.69 10.07 -12.18
N PHE A 41 -0.44 10.51 -12.13
CA PHE A 41 0.71 9.63 -12.23
C PHE A 41 1.01 9.04 -10.85
N CYS A 42 0.62 7.79 -10.63
CA CYS A 42 1.09 7.05 -9.45
C CYS A 42 2.52 6.57 -9.71
N PRO A 43 3.45 6.71 -8.74
CA PRO A 43 4.75 6.04 -8.78
C PRO A 43 4.58 4.56 -9.15
N LYS A 44 5.44 4.05 -10.03
CA LYS A 44 5.52 2.59 -10.29
C LYS A 44 5.84 1.81 -9.00
N TYR A 45 6.51 2.46 -8.05
CA TYR A 45 6.88 1.94 -6.74
C TYR A 45 6.30 2.83 -5.63
N GLY A 46 5.00 2.68 -5.33
CA GLY A 46 4.34 3.36 -4.21
C GLY A 46 4.83 2.92 -2.81
N ASP A 47 5.73 1.94 -2.79
CA ASP A 47 6.49 1.41 -1.66
C ASP A 47 7.76 2.20 -1.34
N SER A 48 8.05 3.24 -2.11
CA SER A 48 9.22 4.08 -1.85
C SER A 48 8.93 4.94 -0.61
N VAL A 49 9.71 4.73 0.45
CA VAL A 49 9.66 5.52 1.69
C VAL A 49 11.07 5.95 2.11
N HIS A 50 11.16 7.07 2.80
CA HIS A 50 12.38 7.52 3.45
C HIS A 50 12.70 6.59 4.63
N LEU A 51 13.68 5.70 4.45
CA LEU A 51 13.97 4.65 5.43
C LEU A 51 14.63 5.19 6.71
N GLU A 52 15.55 6.16 6.60
CA GLU A 52 16.30 6.67 7.75
C GLU A 52 15.41 7.21 8.90
N PRO A 53 14.42 8.09 8.66
CA PRO A 53 13.50 8.53 9.72
C PRO A 53 12.75 7.37 10.39
N LEU A 54 12.34 6.37 9.60
CA LEU A 54 11.59 5.21 10.10
C LEU A 54 12.47 4.31 10.98
N LEU A 55 13.71 4.07 10.56
CA LEU A 55 14.68 3.30 11.34
C LEU A 55 15.05 4.02 12.65
N LEU A 56 15.18 5.35 12.63
CA LEU A 56 15.44 6.14 13.84
C LEU A 56 14.27 6.08 14.83
N ASP A 57 13.02 6.25 14.37
CA ASP A 57 11.84 6.08 15.24
C ASP A 57 11.72 4.64 15.75
N MET A 58 12.03 3.63 14.92
CA MET A 58 12.02 2.24 15.33
C MET A 58 13.05 1.95 16.43
N ARG A 59 14.31 2.33 16.23
CA ARG A 59 15.39 2.13 17.22
C ARG A 59 15.13 2.87 18.54
N SER A 60 14.35 3.95 18.51
CA SER A 60 13.93 4.67 19.73
C SER A 60 12.94 3.88 20.61
N ARG A 61 12.23 2.91 20.02
CA ARG A 61 11.15 2.13 20.68
C ARG A 61 11.53 0.66 20.87
N VAL A 62 12.32 0.11 19.96
CA VAL A 62 12.82 -1.26 19.99
C VAL A 62 14.35 -1.19 20.07
N PRO A 63 14.92 -1.12 21.29
CA PRO A 63 16.37 -1.05 21.46
C PRO A 63 17.03 -2.36 20.99
N MET A 64 18.23 -2.25 20.42
CA MET A 64 19.03 -3.40 19.96
C MET A 64 18.39 -4.26 18.85
N ILE A 65 17.53 -3.68 18.02
CA ILE A 65 17.06 -4.34 16.80
C ILE A 65 18.19 -4.47 15.77
N GLU A 66 18.31 -5.65 15.16
CA GLU A 66 19.22 -5.87 14.04
C GLU A 66 18.71 -5.13 12.79
N ASP A 67 19.62 -4.58 12.00
CA ASP A 67 19.25 -3.71 10.88
C ASP A 67 18.42 -4.45 9.82
N ASP A 68 18.78 -5.69 9.50
CA ASP A 68 18.04 -6.56 8.59
C ASP A 68 16.59 -6.79 9.05
N VAL A 69 16.40 -7.10 10.33
CA VAL A 69 15.06 -7.26 10.94
C VAL A 69 14.29 -5.95 10.90
N ALA A 70 14.94 -4.80 11.12
CA ALA A 70 14.29 -3.50 11.03
C ALA A 70 13.79 -3.19 9.61
N TYR A 71 14.60 -3.48 8.59
CA TYR A 71 14.18 -3.37 7.19
C TYR A 71 13.02 -4.32 6.86
N ASP A 72 13.08 -5.55 7.37
CA ASP A 72 12.04 -6.55 7.13
C ASP A 72 10.71 -6.22 7.83
N VAL A 73 10.74 -5.54 8.98
CA VAL A 73 9.54 -5.00 9.63
C VAL A 73 8.89 -3.90 8.78
N ILE A 74 9.67 -3.03 8.17
CA ILE A 74 9.15 -1.99 7.26
C ILE A 74 8.53 -2.65 6.01
N ARG A 75 9.22 -3.63 5.43
CA ARG A 75 8.72 -4.45 4.31
C ARG A 75 7.43 -5.19 4.66
N TYR A 76 7.36 -5.77 5.85
CA TYR A 76 6.18 -6.46 6.38
C TYR A 76 4.97 -5.52 6.47
N LEU A 77 5.17 -4.30 6.97
CA LEU A 77 4.13 -3.27 7.02
C LEU A 77 3.65 -2.86 5.61
N ILE A 78 4.58 -2.65 4.68
CA ILE A 78 4.28 -2.28 3.30
C ILE A 78 3.45 -3.38 2.61
N ALA A 79 3.89 -4.63 2.73
CA ALA A 79 3.16 -5.78 2.19
C ALA A 79 1.76 -5.93 2.83
N GLY A 80 1.67 -5.78 4.15
CA GLY A 80 0.40 -5.81 4.89
C GLY A 80 -0.56 -4.66 4.53
N SER A 81 -0.07 -3.60 3.89
CA SER A 81 -0.87 -2.49 3.39
C SER A 81 -1.41 -2.72 1.97
N GLY A 82 -1.14 -3.89 1.37
CA GLY A 82 -1.61 -4.27 0.03
C GLY A 82 -0.71 -3.82 -1.11
N ILE A 83 0.56 -3.49 -0.83
CA ILE A 83 1.54 -3.09 -1.84
C ILE A 83 2.37 -4.32 -2.26
N ASP A 84 2.33 -4.64 -3.55
CA ASP A 84 2.70 -5.96 -4.12
C ASP A 84 4.18 -6.11 -4.52
N ASN A 85 5.03 -5.11 -4.25
CA ASN A 85 6.43 -5.12 -4.69
C ASN A 85 7.42 -5.73 -3.67
N VAL A 86 6.92 -6.33 -2.59
CA VAL A 86 7.74 -6.87 -1.50
C VAL A 86 7.75 -8.40 -1.56
N LYS A 87 8.93 -9.00 -1.64
CA LYS A 87 9.12 -10.46 -1.60
C LYS A 87 8.94 -11.02 -0.18
N VAL A 88 7.69 -11.15 0.25
CA VAL A 88 7.30 -11.70 1.57
C VAL A 88 7.12 -13.22 1.56
N ASP A 89 7.15 -13.82 0.38
CA ASP A 89 7.03 -15.26 0.12
C ASP A 89 8.23 -16.07 0.62
N VAL A 90 9.36 -15.41 0.85
CA VAL A 90 10.61 -16.02 1.35
C VAL A 90 10.56 -16.27 2.86
N TRP A 91 9.68 -15.58 3.59
CA TRP A 91 9.58 -15.70 5.05
C TRP A 91 8.74 -16.92 5.45
N ASP A 92 9.19 -17.67 6.45
CA ASP A 92 8.38 -18.72 7.08
C ASP A 92 7.37 -18.12 8.09
N GLU A 93 6.50 -18.98 8.65
CA GLU A 93 5.47 -18.54 9.59
C GLU A 93 6.04 -17.99 10.89
N ASP A 94 7.11 -18.61 11.41
CA ASP A 94 7.75 -18.22 12.66
C ASP A 94 8.42 -16.84 12.51
N TYR A 95 9.08 -16.60 11.38
CA TYR A 95 9.69 -15.32 11.07
C TYR A 95 8.63 -14.23 10.87
N ARG A 96 7.52 -14.52 10.19
CA ARG A 96 6.38 -13.57 10.11
C ARG A 96 5.82 -13.23 11.49
N ALA A 97 5.71 -14.21 12.40
CA ALA A 97 5.27 -13.97 13.77
C ALA A 97 6.28 -13.11 14.56
N LYS A 98 7.60 -13.32 14.34
CA LYS A 98 8.66 -12.43 14.87
C LYS A 98 8.48 -11.00 14.36
N LEU A 99 8.30 -10.81 13.06
CA LEU A 99 8.11 -9.49 12.45
C LEU A 99 6.84 -8.79 12.98
N ASP A 100 5.73 -9.51 13.14
CA ASP A 100 4.50 -8.97 13.74
C ASP A 100 4.71 -8.52 15.19
N SER A 101 5.44 -9.30 15.99
CA SER A 101 5.76 -8.95 17.38
C SER A 101 6.60 -7.66 17.44
N VAL A 102 7.64 -7.57 16.61
CA VAL A 102 8.50 -6.39 16.54
C VAL A 102 7.72 -5.18 16.01
N TYR A 103 6.88 -5.37 14.99
CA TYR A 103 6.00 -4.32 14.46
C TYR A 103 5.07 -3.76 15.55
N LYS A 104 4.45 -4.63 16.36
CA LYS A 104 3.58 -4.22 17.47
C LYS A 104 4.34 -3.40 18.51
N GLN A 105 5.58 -3.76 18.81
CA GLN A 105 6.44 -2.99 19.72
C GLN A 105 6.81 -1.62 19.12
N TRP A 106 7.23 -1.60 17.85
CA TRP A 106 7.54 -0.35 17.15
C TRP A 106 6.33 0.59 17.09
N ARG A 107 5.16 0.06 16.71
CA ARG A 107 3.92 0.82 16.67
C ARG A 107 3.57 1.43 18.03
N GLY A 108 3.75 0.66 19.10
CA GLY A 108 3.37 1.04 20.46
C GLY A 108 1.87 1.38 20.53
N ASN A 109 1.56 2.59 21.02
CA ASN A 109 0.18 3.07 21.18
C ASN A 109 -0.44 3.66 19.89
N ARG A 110 0.31 3.74 18.78
CA ARG A 110 -0.21 4.25 17.51
C ARG A 110 -1.25 3.28 16.95
N THR A 111 -2.34 3.80 16.38
CA THR A 111 -3.29 2.97 15.63
C THR A 111 -2.68 2.53 14.29
N GLN A 112 -3.30 1.54 13.64
CA GLN A 112 -2.90 1.15 12.28
C GLN A 112 -2.94 2.34 11.31
N LEU A 113 -3.98 3.17 11.41
CA LEU A 113 -4.14 4.36 10.58
C LEU A 113 -3.03 5.40 10.84
N HIS A 114 -2.66 5.62 12.10
CA HIS A 114 -1.54 6.50 12.42
C HIS A 114 -0.20 5.97 11.90
N MET A 115 0.01 4.65 11.96
CA MET A 115 1.22 4.06 11.35
C MET A 115 1.23 4.21 9.84
N PHE A 116 0.08 4.00 9.19
CA PHE A 116 -0.05 4.20 7.76
C PHE A 116 0.27 5.65 7.37
N ASP A 117 -0.34 6.62 8.05
CA ASP A 117 -0.09 8.04 7.80
C ASP A 117 1.37 8.43 8.06
N TYR A 118 1.94 7.96 9.17
CA TYR A 118 3.34 8.20 9.50
C TYR A 118 4.29 7.65 8.43
N VAL A 119 4.07 6.41 7.97
CA VAL A 119 4.99 5.75 7.02
C VAL A 119 4.81 6.28 5.60
N PHE A 120 3.58 6.44 5.13
CA PHE A 120 3.31 6.77 3.72
C PHE A 120 3.05 8.26 3.48
N SER A 121 2.32 8.95 4.35
CA SER A 121 2.03 10.38 4.15
C SER A 121 3.19 11.27 4.59
N GLN A 122 3.79 10.97 5.75
CA GLN A 122 4.83 11.82 6.34
C GLN A 122 6.23 11.44 5.89
N ASN A 123 6.48 10.14 5.64
CA ASN A 123 7.79 9.63 5.25
C ASN A 123 7.79 8.95 3.87
N GLY A 124 6.68 8.96 3.14
CA GLY A 124 6.68 8.53 1.74
C GLY A 124 7.46 9.51 0.85
N TYR A 125 7.95 9.05 -0.30
CA TYR A 125 8.51 9.99 -1.27
C TYR A 125 7.39 10.82 -1.89
N THR A 126 7.64 12.12 -2.01
CA THR A 126 6.78 13.02 -2.75
C THR A 126 6.91 12.75 -4.24
N CYS A 127 5.88 13.08 -5.00
CA CYS A 127 5.98 13.01 -6.46
C CYS A 127 7.11 13.88 -7.04
N GLN A 128 7.52 14.95 -6.34
CA GLN A 128 8.62 15.81 -6.76
C GLN A 128 9.96 15.07 -6.69
N GLU A 129 10.11 14.16 -5.73
CA GLU A 129 11.28 13.32 -5.54
C GLU A 129 11.27 12.11 -6.48
N VAL A 130 10.09 11.54 -6.75
CA VAL A 130 9.91 10.41 -7.66
C VAL A 130 10.00 10.83 -9.13
N GLY A 131 9.73 12.09 -9.46
CA GLY A 131 9.73 12.57 -10.84
C GLY A 131 10.10 14.03 -11.00
N LYS A 132 11.15 14.28 -11.80
CA LYS A 132 11.24 15.45 -12.68
C LYS A 132 10.12 15.40 -13.74
N VAL A 133 8.85 15.38 -13.33
CA VAL A 133 7.67 15.47 -14.21
C VAL A 133 6.66 16.41 -13.55
N PRO A 134 6.30 17.53 -14.20
CA PRO A 134 5.43 18.55 -13.63
C PRO A 134 3.96 18.10 -13.72
N ALA A 135 3.51 17.21 -12.84
CA ALA A 135 2.10 16.81 -12.85
C ALA A 135 1.53 16.30 -11.51
N CYS A 136 2.30 16.21 -10.43
CA CYS A 136 1.71 15.99 -9.10
C CYS A 136 1.50 17.31 -8.37
N SER A 137 0.54 18.10 -8.85
CA SER A 137 -0.11 19.09 -8.00
C SER A 137 -1.60 19.06 -8.31
N SER A 138 -2.33 18.32 -7.50
CA SER A 138 -3.77 18.52 -7.35
C SER A 138 -4.24 18.04 -5.97
N TYR A 139 -3.56 18.52 -4.92
CA TYR A 139 -4.14 18.65 -3.59
C TYR A 139 -3.68 19.99 -3.00
N GLN A 140 -4.23 21.07 -3.54
CA GLN A 140 -4.37 22.34 -2.81
C GLN A 140 -5.86 22.68 -2.87
N LEU A 141 -6.57 22.39 -1.77
CA LEU A 141 -7.73 23.18 -1.36
C LEU A 141 -7.21 24.38 -0.58
#